data_AF-A0AAE6JFA9-F1
#
_entry.id   AF-A0AAE6JFA9-F1
#
_cell.length_a   1.000
_cell.length_b   1.000
_cell.length_c   1.000
_cell.angle_alpha   90.00
_cell.angle_beta   90.00
_cell.angle_gamma   90.00
#
_symmetry.space_group_name_H-M   'P 1'
#
loop_
_entity.id
_entity.type
_entity.pdbx_description
1 polymer ?
#
loop_
_entity_poly.entity_id
_entity_poly.type
_entity_poly.pdbx_seq_one_letter_code
_entity_poly.pdbx_strand_id
1 'polypeptide(L)'
;MKLVETDYTQEQKELLNYLENLGVILETVIFDLEESPTDIYKASKEVIKKGIGILAERFGLQFRLRAPDLNINDYFKFQIFPEVEPTGEKIDFKSFLGVGFDFATSTIKLFSYDSENKVIYHTVEKGFAKALVNPPHGLRIEKRGNFASEDYQASENDAYSAITKSYLSKILCCDSISDVQFLHIISWSDNWSNYFDDGKEWWGTFCWTIYDSRTNKITFITASSTD
;
A
#
# COMPACT_ATOMS: atom_id res chain seq x y z
N MET A 1 -15.70 13.01 -15.48
CA MET A 1 -15.77 12.66 -14.05
C MET A 1 -14.83 13.59 -13.32
N LYS A 2 -15.34 14.39 -12.38
CA LYS A 2 -14.48 15.20 -11.52
C LYS A 2 -13.99 14.30 -10.39
N LEU A 3 -12.67 14.19 -10.25
CA LEU A 3 -12.02 13.45 -9.16
C LEU A 3 -11.66 14.46 -8.07
N VAL A 4 -12.18 14.28 -6.86
CA VAL A 4 -11.84 15.11 -5.71
C VAL A 4 -11.13 14.23 -4.71
N GLU A 5 -9.92 14.63 -4.31
CA GLU A 5 -9.23 13.98 -3.20
C GLU A 5 -10.05 14.19 -1.92
N THR A 6 -10.31 13.11 -1.21
CA THR A 6 -11.05 13.12 0.03
C THR A 6 -10.11 13.42 1.19
N ASP A 7 -10.50 14.35 2.06
CA ASP A 7 -9.86 14.48 3.36
C ASP A 7 -10.06 13.21 4.20
N TYR A 8 -8.96 12.63 4.68
CA TYR A 8 -9.04 11.52 5.61
C TYR A 8 -9.87 11.89 6.86
N THR A 9 -10.67 10.95 7.33
CA THR A 9 -11.30 11.04 8.65
C THR A 9 -10.21 11.09 9.74
N GLN A 10 -10.58 11.53 10.94
CA GLN A 10 -9.64 11.58 12.06
C GLN A 10 -9.00 10.20 12.33
N GLU A 11 -9.80 9.14 12.31
CA GLU A 11 -9.31 7.77 12.52
C GLU A 11 -8.38 7.28 11.40
N GLN A 12 -8.64 7.68 10.15
CA GLN A 12 -7.77 7.36 9.02
C GLN A 12 -6.43 8.08 9.14
N LYS A 13 -6.44 9.37 9.55
CA LYS A 13 -5.22 10.14 9.83
C LYS A 13 -4.40 9.51 10.94
N GLU A 14 -5.05 9.13 12.04
CA GLU A 14 -4.38 8.46 13.17
C GLU A 14 -3.74 7.15 12.74
N LEU A 15 -4.44 6.33 11.95
CA LEU A 15 -3.88 5.09 11.41
C LEU A 15 -2.69 5.37 10.49
N LEU A 16 -2.83 6.25 9.49
CA LEU A 16 -1.75 6.52 8.53
C LEU A 16 -0.51 7.10 9.22
N ASN A 17 -0.69 8.02 10.18
CA ASN A 17 0.41 8.54 10.99
C ASN A 17 1.06 7.44 11.86
N TYR A 18 0.26 6.53 12.44
CA TYR A 18 0.79 5.38 13.17
C TYR A 18 1.65 4.49 12.26
N LEU A 19 1.17 4.18 11.05
CA LEU A 19 1.89 3.37 10.07
C LEU A 19 3.20 4.05 9.62
N GLU A 20 3.18 5.36 9.34
CA GLU A 20 4.38 6.13 9.02
C GLU A 20 5.42 6.04 10.16
N ASN A 21 5.00 6.20 11.41
CA ASN A 21 5.89 6.09 12.57
C ASN A 21 6.48 4.68 12.75
N LEU A 22 5.77 3.64 12.29
CA LEU A 22 6.29 2.27 12.26
C LEU A 22 7.31 2.04 11.12
N GLY A 23 7.42 2.96 10.15
CA GLY A 23 8.25 2.80 8.96
C GLY A 23 7.55 2.11 7.79
N VAL A 24 6.20 2.14 7.76
CA VAL A 24 5.45 1.71 6.57
C VAL A 24 5.66 2.73 5.46
N ILE A 25 6.00 2.24 4.26
CA ILE A 25 6.23 3.05 3.06
C ILE A 25 5.18 2.76 1.99
N LEU A 26 3.91 2.88 2.40
CA LEU A 26 2.73 2.63 1.58
C LEU A 26 1.94 3.93 1.44
N GLU A 27 1.90 4.45 0.23
CA GLU A 27 1.17 5.66 -0.10
C GLU A 27 -0.29 5.34 -0.38
N THR A 28 -1.18 6.17 0.14
CA THR A 28 -2.63 6.03 0.00
C THR A 28 -3.21 7.36 -0.45
N VAL A 29 -4.14 7.36 -1.40
CA VAL A 29 -4.95 8.54 -1.75
C VAL A 29 -6.38 8.07 -2.00
N ILE A 30 -7.37 8.73 -1.38
CA ILE A 30 -8.78 8.36 -1.53
C ILE A 30 -9.47 9.44 -2.36
N PHE A 31 -10.29 9.02 -3.33
CA PHE A 31 -11.08 9.90 -4.17
C PHE A 31 -12.56 9.64 -3.99
N ASP A 32 -13.32 10.70 -3.73
CA ASP A 32 -14.78 10.68 -3.85
C ASP A 32 -15.17 10.82 -5.32
N LEU A 33 -16.12 9.99 -5.75
CA LEU A 33 -16.74 10.13 -7.06
C LEU A 33 -18.10 10.81 -6.90
N GLU A 34 -18.35 11.87 -7.68
CA GLU A 34 -19.64 12.57 -7.69
C GLU A 34 -20.79 11.65 -8.14
N GLU A 35 -20.49 10.70 -9.03
CA GLU A 35 -21.43 9.72 -9.56
C GLU A 35 -20.76 8.36 -9.69
N SER A 36 -21.53 7.27 -9.63
CA SER A 36 -20.97 5.95 -9.87
C SER A 36 -20.49 5.78 -11.30
N PRO A 37 -19.25 5.30 -11.52
CA PRO A 37 -18.67 5.21 -12.84
C PRO A 37 -19.35 4.08 -13.63
N THR A 38 -19.74 4.38 -14.87
CA THR A 38 -20.21 3.37 -15.83
C THR A 38 -19.06 2.48 -16.34
N ASP A 39 -17.84 3.01 -16.32
CA ASP A 39 -16.61 2.30 -16.66
C ASP A 39 -15.58 2.48 -15.52
N ILE A 40 -15.54 1.49 -14.63
CA ILE A 40 -14.65 1.48 -13.46
C ILE A 40 -13.17 1.45 -13.89
N TYR A 41 -12.84 0.78 -15.00
CA TYR A 41 -11.46 0.68 -15.46
C TYR A 41 -10.95 2.04 -15.92
N LYS A 42 -11.74 2.75 -16.74
CA LYS A 42 -11.42 4.11 -17.16
C LYS A 42 -11.34 5.07 -15.97
N ALA A 43 -12.30 5.00 -15.05
CA ALA A 43 -12.28 5.83 -13.83
C ALA A 43 -11.02 5.59 -13.00
N SER A 44 -10.66 4.33 -12.79
CA SER A 44 -9.46 3.92 -12.04
C SER A 44 -8.16 4.35 -12.73
N LYS A 45 -8.12 4.33 -14.07
CA LYS A 45 -6.98 4.81 -14.85
C LYS A 45 -6.74 6.32 -14.65
N GLU A 46 -7.81 7.11 -14.62
CA GLU A 46 -7.70 8.54 -14.30
C GLU A 46 -7.26 8.75 -12.84
N VAL A 47 -7.72 7.92 -11.92
CA VAL A 47 -7.33 7.96 -10.51
C VAL A 47 -5.85 7.71 -10.31
N ILE A 48 -5.22 6.72 -10.96
CA ILE A 48 -3.78 6.53 -10.79
C ILE A 48 -2.95 7.71 -11.33
N LYS A 49 -3.35 8.28 -12.47
CA LYS A 49 -2.68 9.45 -13.07
C LYS A 49 -2.77 10.67 -12.16
N LYS A 50 -3.92 10.86 -11.51
CA LYS A 50 -4.11 11.96 -10.56
C LYS A 50 -3.41 11.68 -9.22
N GLY A 51 -3.53 10.46 -8.71
CA GLY A 51 -2.97 10.02 -7.43
C GLY A 51 -1.47 10.17 -7.39
N ILE A 52 -0.76 9.71 -8.43
CA ILE A 52 0.69 9.86 -8.51
C ILE A 52 1.13 11.33 -8.62
N GLY A 53 0.31 12.20 -9.23
CA GLY A 53 0.56 13.64 -9.28
C GLY A 53 0.42 14.28 -7.90
N ILE A 54 -0.58 13.88 -7.12
CA ILE A 54 -0.73 14.29 -5.72
C ILE A 54 0.48 13.84 -4.89
N LEU A 55 0.95 12.61 -5.07
CA LEU A 55 2.15 12.14 -4.39
C LEU A 55 3.38 12.97 -4.80
N ALA A 56 3.58 13.23 -6.08
CA ALA A 56 4.67 14.08 -6.57
C ALA A 56 4.66 15.48 -5.92
N GLU A 57 3.48 16.10 -5.77
CA GLU A 57 3.32 17.38 -5.09
C GLU A 57 3.66 17.29 -3.59
N ARG A 58 3.16 16.27 -2.89
CA ARG A 58 3.43 16.03 -1.47
C ARG A 58 4.92 15.80 -1.22
N PHE A 59 5.58 14.95 -2.01
CA PHE A 59 7.02 14.73 -1.93
C PHE A 59 7.81 16.03 -2.19
N GLY A 60 7.43 16.79 -3.22
CA GLY A 60 8.06 18.07 -3.52
C GLY A 60 7.90 19.11 -2.41
N LEU A 61 6.78 19.12 -1.68
CA LEU A 61 6.58 19.94 -0.50
C LEU A 61 7.44 19.46 0.67
N GLN A 62 7.43 18.17 0.98
CA GLN A 62 8.23 17.60 2.08
C GLN A 62 9.73 17.84 1.89
N PHE A 63 10.25 17.64 0.67
CA PHE A 63 11.65 17.92 0.35
C PHE A 63 12.01 19.38 0.64
N ARG A 64 11.20 20.33 0.15
CA ARG A 64 11.43 21.77 0.37
C ARG A 64 11.39 22.16 1.85
N LEU A 65 10.57 21.49 2.65
CA LEU A 65 10.50 21.74 4.10
C LEU A 65 11.71 21.16 4.85
N ARG A 66 12.21 19.99 4.44
CA ARG A 66 13.34 19.31 5.11
C ARG A 66 14.71 19.82 4.65
N ALA A 67 14.81 20.27 3.40
CA ALA A 67 16.05 20.71 2.77
C ALA A 67 15.82 21.99 1.93
N PRO A 68 15.49 23.13 2.57
CA PRO A 68 15.13 24.37 1.87
C PRO A 68 16.26 24.94 0.99
N ASP A 69 17.52 24.62 1.30
CA ASP A 69 18.69 25.12 0.57
C ASP A 69 19.08 24.23 -0.63
N LEU A 70 18.42 23.08 -0.79
CA LEU A 70 18.69 22.14 -1.88
C LEU A 70 17.66 22.31 -3.01
N ASN A 71 18.10 22.10 -4.25
CA ASN A 71 17.22 22.09 -5.40
C ASN A 71 16.76 20.65 -5.68
N ILE A 72 15.45 20.40 -5.58
CA ILE A 72 14.87 19.06 -5.80
C ILE A 72 15.20 18.46 -7.16
N ASN A 73 15.46 19.28 -8.18
CA ASN A 73 15.81 18.77 -9.51
C ASN A 73 17.21 18.12 -9.55
N ASP A 74 18.05 18.37 -8.55
CA ASP A 74 19.36 17.73 -8.39
C ASP A 74 19.26 16.40 -7.63
N TYR A 75 18.06 16.05 -7.15
CA TYR A 75 17.73 14.84 -6.39
C TYR A 75 16.55 14.10 -7.04
N PHE A 76 15.84 13.29 -6.26
CA PHE A 76 14.66 12.59 -6.72
C PHE A 76 13.49 13.55 -6.96
N LYS A 77 13.03 13.60 -8.21
CA LYS A 77 11.79 14.25 -8.61
C LYS A 77 10.94 13.24 -9.34
N PHE A 78 9.69 13.10 -8.91
CA PHE A 78 8.70 12.29 -9.61
C PHE A 78 8.57 12.77 -11.06
N GLN A 79 8.68 11.83 -11.98
CA GLN A 79 8.48 12.00 -13.41
C GLN A 79 7.40 11.03 -13.85
N ILE A 80 6.35 11.56 -14.47
CA ILE A 80 5.32 10.78 -15.14
C ILE A 80 5.65 10.83 -16.63
N PHE A 81 5.79 9.66 -17.27
CA PHE A 81 6.12 9.54 -18.69
C PHE A 81 4.83 9.61 -19.53
N PRO A 82 4.47 10.76 -20.13
CA PRO A 82 3.17 10.93 -20.80
C PRO A 82 2.98 10.02 -22.02
N GLU A 83 4.08 9.53 -22.60
CA GLU A 83 4.09 8.62 -23.74
C GLU A 83 3.81 7.15 -23.36
N VAL A 84 3.90 6.80 -22.07
CA VAL A 84 3.64 5.45 -21.57
C VAL A 84 2.30 5.43 -20.85
N GLU A 85 1.31 4.80 -21.46
CA GLU A 85 -0.01 4.65 -20.86
C GLU A 85 -0.03 3.52 -19.82
N PRO A 86 -0.51 3.76 -18.59
CA PRO A 86 -0.63 2.69 -17.61
C PRO A 86 -1.64 1.65 -18.08
N THR A 87 -1.29 0.38 -17.90
CA THR A 87 -2.14 -0.77 -18.21
C THR A 87 -2.49 -1.49 -16.93
N GLY A 88 -3.78 -1.80 -16.75
CA GLY A 88 -4.27 -2.46 -15.55
C GLY A 88 -4.85 -3.84 -15.83
N GLU A 89 -4.76 -4.72 -14.85
CA GLU A 89 -5.43 -6.02 -14.82
C GLU A 89 -6.40 -6.04 -13.63
N LYS A 90 -7.65 -6.43 -13.88
CA LYS A 90 -8.60 -6.68 -12.80
C LYS A 90 -8.18 -7.95 -12.05
N ILE A 91 -7.98 -7.83 -10.75
CA ILE A 91 -7.58 -8.94 -9.88
C ILE A 91 -8.65 -9.20 -8.81
N ASP A 92 -8.65 -10.41 -8.26
CA ASP A 92 -9.47 -10.72 -7.09
C ASP A 92 -8.81 -10.26 -5.78
N PHE A 93 -9.60 -10.22 -4.71
CA PHE A 93 -9.13 -9.75 -3.40
C PHE A 93 -8.03 -10.63 -2.80
N LYS A 94 -8.05 -11.93 -3.09
CA LYS A 94 -7.00 -12.85 -2.63
C LYS A 94 -5.66 -12.53 -3.28
N SER A 95 -5.67 -12.26 -4.58
CA SER A 95 -4.50 -11.86 -5.36
C SER A 95 -3.99 -10.48 -4.92
N PHE A 96 -4.90 -9.56 -4.59
CA PHE A 96 -4.56 -8.27 -4.01
C PHE A 96 -3.86 -8.40 -2.65
N LEU A 97 -4.45 -9.13 -1.70
CA LEU A 97 -3.88 -9.34 -0.38
C LEU A 97 -2.50 -10.01 -0.44
N GLY A 98 -2.34 -10.97 -1.36
CA GLY A 98 -1.15 -11.79 -1.50
C GLY A 98 -1.21 -13.06 -0.66
N VAL A 99 -0.26 -13.96 -0.93
CA VAL A 99 -0.06 -15.15 -0.11
C VAL A 99 0.51 -14.69 1.22
N GLY A 100 -0.12 -15.00 2.35
CA GLY A 100 0.41 -14.59 3.65
C GLY A 100 -0.67 -14.10 4.60
N PHE A 101 -1.73 -13.46 4.13
CA PHE A 101 -2.87 -13.08 4.97
C PHE A 101 -4.07 -13.99 4.69
N ASP A 102 -4.51 -14.72 5.70
CA ASP A 102 -5.79 -15.40 5.70
C ASP A 102 -6.85 -14.45 6.26
N PHE A 103 -7.67 -13.91 5.36
CA PHE A 103 -8.71 -12.98 5.73
C PHE A 103 -9.81 -13.59 6.60
N ALA A 104 -10.11 -14.89 6.45
CA ALA A 104 -11.15 -15.56 7.23
C ALA A 104 -10.76 -15.67 8.70
N THR A 105 -9.48 -15.94 8.97
CA THR A 105 -8.93 -16.00 10.34
C THR A 105 -8.34 -14.67 10.80
N SER A 106 -8.21 -13.69 9.90
CA SER A 106 -7.45 -12.45 10.10
C SER A 106 -6.02 -12.71 10.61
N THR A 107 -5.38 -13.79 10.13
CA THR A 107 -4.02 -14.16 10.53
C THR A 107 -3.05 -13.96 9.40
N ILE A 108 -1.83 -13.56 9.75
CA ILE A 108 -0.74 -13.41 8.80
C ILE A 108 0.41 -14.38 9.07
N LYS A 109 1.04 -14.85 8.00
CA LYS A 109 2.26 -15.66 8.01
C LYS A 109 3.19 -15.15 6.90
N LEU A 110 4.00 -14.13 7.24
CA LEU A 110 4.96 -13.55 6.31
C LEU A 110 6.26 -14.34 6.20
N PHE A 111 6.62 -15.04 7.27
CA PHE A 111 7.84 -15.83 7.35
C PHE A 111 7.66 -17.04 8.27
N SER A 112 8.59 -17.98 8.16
CA SER A 112 8.70 -19.16 9.02
C SER A 112 10.04 -19.17 9.74
N TYR A 113 10.02 -19.54 11.03
CA TYR A 113 11.23 -19.76 11.80
C TYR A 113 11.58 -21.25 11.82
N ASP A 114 12.83 -21.55 11.50
CA ASP A 114 13.44 -22.86 11.66
C ASP A 114 14.25 -22.87 12.96
N SER A 115 13.74 -23.58 13.96
CA SER A 115 14.32 -23.65 15.30
C SER A 115 15.62 -24.47 15.37
N GLU A 116 15.81 -25.42 14.45
CA GLU A 116 17.02 -26.24 14.39
C GLU A 116 18.18 -25.40 13.85
N ASN A 117 17.95 -24.67 12.76
CA ASN A 117 18.99 -23.88 12.10
C ASN A 117 19.06 -22.43 12.57
N LYS A 118 18.08 -21.98 13.35
CA LYS A 118 17.92 -20.59 13.82
C LYS A 118 17.81 -19.57 12.68
N VAL A 119 17.06 -19.92 11.63
CA VAL A 119 16.91 -19.10 10.40
C VAL A 119 15.46 -18.67 10.20
N ILE A 120 15.26 -17.48 9.62
CA ILE A 120 13.96 -16.96 9.20
C ILE A 120 13.86 -17.05 7.67
N TYR A 121 12.78 -17.65 7.18
CA TYR A 121 12.45 -17.73 5.75
C TYR A 121 11.27 -16.81 5.43
N HIS A 122 11.48 -15.80 4.59
CA HIS A 122 10.39 -14.98 4.07
C HIS A 122 9.56 -15.80 3.07
N THR A 123 8.28 -15.97 3.34
CA THR A 123 7.36 -16.81 2.55
C THR A 123 6.44 -16.01 1.63
N VAL A 124 6.56 -14.68 1.64
CA VAL A 124 5.64 -13.78 0.95
C VAL A 124 6.40 -12.86 0.01
N GLU A 125 6.18 -13.07 -1.29
CA GLU A 125 6.93 -12.39 -2.35
C GLU A 125 6.18 -11.20 -2.97
N LYS A 126 4.85 -11.13 -2.82
CA LYS A 126 4.01 -10.09 -3.44
C LYS A 126 2.69 -9.87 -2.72
N GLY A 127 2.00 -8.79 -3.07
CA GLY A 127 0.67 -8.43 -2.59
C GLY A 127 0.68 -7.37 -1.50
N PHE A 128 -0.51 -6.87 -1.19
CA PHE A 128 -0.75 -5.79 -0.23
C PHE A 128 -0.16 -6.09 1.15
N ALA A 129 -0.27 -7.33 1.63
CA ALA A 129 0.31 -7.72 2.91
C ALA A 129 1.84 -7.52 2.94
N LYS A 130 2.55 -7.88 1.87
CA LYS A 130 4.00 -7.60 1.76
C LYS A 130 4.27 -6.10 1.81
N ALA A 131 3.56 -5.34 0.97
CA ALA A 131 3.76 -3.90 0.83
C ALA A 131 3.52 -3.14 2.15
N LEU A 132 2.53 -3.59 2.94
CA LEU A 132 2.15 -2.93 4.19
C LEU A 132 3.08 -3.29 5.37
N VAL A 133 3.39 -4.58 5.57
CA VAL A 133 4.02 -5.04 6.81
C VAL A 133 5.41 -5.64 6.66
N ASN A 134 5.95 -5.69 5.43
CA ASN A 134 7.34 -6.05 5.17
C ASN A 134 8.06 -5.00 4.30
N PRO A 135 8.19 -3.74 4.80
CA PRO A 135 8.94 -2.71 4.09
C PRO A 135 10.46 -3.00 4.14
N PRO A 136 11.27 -2.37 3.28
CA PRO A 136 12.71 -2.61 3.11
C PRO A 136 13.53 -2.54 4.39
N HIS A 137 13.19 -1.64 5.31
CA HIS A 137 13.90 -1.46 6.59
C HIS A 137 13.20 -2.17 7.77
N GLY A 138 12.16 -2.94 7.50
CA GLY A 138 11.32 -3.58 8.51
C GLY A 138 10.51 -2.59 9.35
N LEU A 139 9.49 -3.11 10.05
CA LEU A 139 8.67 -2.30 10.94
C LEU A 139 9.29 -2.13 12.33
N ARG A 140 9.12 -0.92 12.88
CA ARG A 140 9.52 -0.54 14.24
C ARG A 140 8.46 -0.96 15.26
N ILE A 141 8.25 -2.27 15.38
CA ILE A 141 7.31 -2.86 16.36
C ILE A 141 8.06 -3.42 17.56
N GLU A 142 7.44 -3.34 18.74
CA GLU A 142 7.92 -4.05 19.93
C GLU A 142 7.66 -5.55 19.76
N LYS A 143 8.67 -6.38 20.06
CA LYS A 143 8.63 -7.83 19.83
C LYS A 143 8.86 -8.55 21.15
N ARG A 144 8.05 -9.57 21.41
CA ARG A 144 8.23 -10.49 22.55
C ARG A 144 9.26 -11.57 22.21
N GLY A 145 9.91 -12.11 23.22
CA GLY A 145 10.86 -13.21 23.05
C GLY A 145 12.21 -12.80 22.45
N ASN A 146 13.13 -13.77 22.38
CA ASN A 146 14.43 -13.56 21.76
C ASN A 146 14.30 -13.55 20.23
N PHE A 147 15.19 -12.83 19.54
CA PHE A 147 15.27 -12.86 18.08
C PHE A 147 15.34 -14.32 17.59
N ALA A 148 14.57 -14.62 16.54
CA ALA A 148 14.48 -15.95 15.96
C ALA A 148 14.02 -16.99 17.01
N SER A 149 12.80 -16.81 17.53
CA SER A 149 12.11 -17.76 18.41
C SER A 149 10.64 -17.84 18.03
N GLU A 150 9.93 -18.87 18.49
CA GLU A 150 8.49 -19.01 18.26
C GLU A 150 7.70 -17.83 18.84
N ASP A 151 8.05 -17.37 20.04
CA ASP A 151 7.43 -16.20 20.68
C ASP A 151 7.64 -14.91 19.88
N TYR A 152 8.84 -14.74 19.31
CA TYR A 152 9.16 -13.62 18.43
C TYR A 152 8.31 -13.65 17.16
N GLN A 153 8.21 -14.81 16.50
CA GLN A 153 7.38 -14.97 15.31
C GLN A 153 5.90 -14.72 15.63
N ALA A 154 5.39 -15.24 16.74
CA ALA A 154 4.01 -15.03 17.15
C ALA A 154 3.74 -13.54 17.42
N SER A 155 4.65 -12.85 18.11
CA SER A 155 4.52 -11.42 18.39
C SER A 155 4.47 -10.56 17.12
N GLU A 156 5.29 -10.88 16.11
CA GLU A 156 5.24 -10.16 14.82
C GLU A 156 3.94 -10.47 14.06
N ASN A 157 3.54 -11.74 13.98
CA ASN A 157 2.30 -12.13 13.30
C ASN A 157 1.07 -11.45 13.93
N ASP A 158 1.00 -11.36 15.26
CA ASP A 158 -0.08 -10.66 15.97
C ASP A 158 -0.14 -9.18 15.57
N ALA A 159 1.01 -8.48 15.61
CA ALA A 159 1.11 -7.07 15.27
C ALA A 159 0.74 -6.82 13.80
N TYR A 160 1.29 -7.61 12.89
CA TYR A 160 1.03 -7.51 11.45
C TYR A 160 -0.43 -7.82 11.09
N SER A 161 -1.03 -8.79 11.77
CA SER A 161 -2.45 -9.11 11.61
C SER A 161 -3.34 -7.94 12.03
N ALA A 162 -3.03 -7.32 13.18
CA ALA A 162 -3.75 -6.15 13.68
C ALA A 162 -3.61 -4.93 12.77
N ILE A 163 -2.40 -4.66 12.26
CA ILE A 163 -2.11 -3.59 11.30
C ILE A 163 -2.90 -3.80 10.02
N THR A 164 -2.80 -4.99 9.43
CA THR A 164 -3.48 -5.33 8.18
C THR A 164 -4.99 -5.20 8.33
N LYS A 165 -5.56 -5.78 9.39
CA LYS A 165 -7.00 -5.67 9.68
C LYS A 165 -7.46 -4.22 9.87
N SER A 166 -6.68 -3.42 10.61
CA SER A 166 -7.00 -2.01 10.83
C SER A 166 -7.00 -1.22 9.53
N TYR A 167 -6.06 -1.48 8.63
CA TYR A 167 -6.04 -0.86 7.31
C TYR A 167 -7.24 -1.27 6.47
N LEU A 168 -7.53 -2.57 6.35
CA LEU A 168 -8.66 -3.07 5.56
C LEU A 168 -9.99 -2.47 6.06
N SER A 169 -10.18 -2.39 7.38
CA SER A 169 -11.35 -1.78 8.00
C SER A 169 -11.42 -0.26 7.75
N LYS A 170 -10.39 0.50 8.15
CA LYS A 170 -10.46 1.97 8.20
C LYS A 170 -10.26 2.64 6.84
N ILE A 171 -9.48 2.03 5.94
CA ILE A 171 -9.15 2.61 4.63
C ILE A 171 -10.04 2.02 3.53
N LEU A 172 -10.32 0.71 3.58
CA LEU A 172 -11.07 0.00 2.53
C LEU A 172 -12.49 -0.41 2.95
N CYS A 173 -12.93 -0.05 4.16
CA CYS A 173 -14.25 -0.40 4.69
C CYS A 173 -14.55 -1.90 4.57
N CYS A 174 -13.55 -2.75 4.77
CA CYS A 174 -13.59 -4.19 4.54
C CYS A 174 -13.36 -4.92 5.87
N ASP A 175 -14.45 -5.18 6.60
CA ASP A 175 -14.43 -5.86 7.90
C ASP A 175 -14.68 -7.37 7.78
N SER A 176 -15.27 -7.81 6.68
CA SER A 176 -15.71 -9.19 6.46
C SER A 176 -15.55 -9.64 5.01
N ILE A 177 -15.57 -10.97 4.78
CA ILE A 177 -15.39 -11.52 3.43
C ILE A 177 -16.56 -11.14 2.52
N SER A 178 -17.73 -10.88 3.09
CA SER A 178 -18.90 -10.38 2.36
C SER A 178 -18.70 -8.96 1.84
N ASP A 179 -17.80 -8.17 2.41
CA ASP A 179 -17.53 -6.80 1.93
C ASP A 179 -16.75 -6.80 0.62
N VAL A 180 -15.98 -7.86 0.37
CA VAL A 180 -15.15 -8.03 -0.83
C VAL A 180 -15.97 -7.97 -2.12
N GLN A 181 -17.23 -8.39 -2.09
CA GLN A 181 -18.09 -8.38 -3.28
C GLN A 181 -18.36 -6.97 -3.83
N PHE A 182 -18.17 -5.93 -3.02
CA PHE A 182 -18.35 -4.53 -3.38
C PHE A 182 -17.08 -3.89 -3.93
N LEU A 183 -15.94 -4.60 -3.88
CA LEU A 183 -14.65 -4.09 -4.28
C LEU A 183 -14.34 -4.47 -5.74
N HIS A 184 -13.87 -3.49 -6.50
CA HIS A 184 -13.29 -3.69 -7.82
C HIS A 184 -11.82 -3.27 -7.78
N ILE A 185 -10.92 -4.24 -7.93
CA ILE A 185 -9.49 -4.04 -7.72
C ILE A 185 -8.77 -4.20 -9.05
N ILE A 186 -7.92 -3.22 -9.36
CA ILE A 186 -7.06 -3.25 -10.55
C ILE A 186 -5.62 -3.09 -10.08
N SER A 187 -4.76 -4.01 -10.54
CA SER A 187 -3.30 -3.89 -10.44
C SER A 187 -2.78 -3.20 -11.68
N TRP A 188 -1.90 -2.23 -11.52
CA TRP A 188 -1.38 -1.42 -12.61
C TRP A 188 0.08 -1.74 -12.92
N SER A 189 0.47 -1.52 -14.17
CA SER A 189 1.89 -1.47 -14.57
C SER A 189 2.64 -0.36 -13.83
N ASP A 190 3.96 -0.38 -13.92
CA ASP A 190 4.88 0.46 -13.13
C ASP A 190 5.96 1.13 -14.01
N ASN A 191 5.77 1.10 -15.33
CA ASN A 191 6.72 1.58 -16.34
C ASN A 191 6.44 3.00 -16.84
N TRP A 192 5.44 3.67 -16.25
CA TRP A 192 4.95 4.99 -16.67
C TRP A 192 5.34 6.11 -15.70
N SER A 193 6.08 5.80 -14.64
CA SER A 193 6.63 6.77 -13.68
C SER A 193 7.93 6.28 -13.09
N ASN A 194 8.89 7.17 -12.86
CA ASN A 194 10.16 6.83 -12.21
C ASN A 194 10.02 6.56 -10.69
N TYR A 195 8.85 6.85 -10.11
CA TYR A 195 8.54 6.47 -8.72
C TYR A 195 8.74 4.99 -8.45
N PHE A 196 8.54 4.16 -9.48
CA PHE A 196 8.60 2.72 -9.35
C PHE A 196 10.01 2.14 -9.47
N ASP A 197 11.01 2.95 -9.84
CA ASP A 197 12.31 2.41 -10.25
C ASP A 197 13.08 1.78 -9.09
N ASP A 198 13.06 2.41 -7.91
CA ASP A 198 13.74 1.90 -6.72
C ASP A 198 13.19 0.53 -6.27
N GLY A 199 11.88 0.34 -6.42
CA GLY A 199 11.22 -0.92 -6.04
C GLY A 199 11.55 -2.06 -7.00
N LYS A 200 11.91 -1.79 -8.26
CA LYS A 200 12.21 -2.83 -9.27
C LYS A 200 13.48 -3.63 -8.97
N GLU A 201 14.34 -3.15 -8.07
CA GLU A 201 15.59 -3.82 -7.76
C GLU A 201 15.39 -5.13 -6.99
N TRP A 202 14.78 -5.08 -5.81
CA TRP A 202 14.69 -6.25 -4.92
C TRP A 202 13.43 -6.29 -4.05
N TRP A 203 12.82 -5.14 -3.73
CA TRP A 203 11.65 -5.10 -2.86
C TRP A 203 10.34 -5.42 -3.60
N GLY A 204 10.20 -4.91 -4.82
CA GLY A 204 9.00 -4.99 -5.65
C GLY A 204 8.29 -3.65 -5.79
N THR A 205 7.41 -3.58 -6.78
CA THR A 205 6.56 -2.43 -7.08
C THR A 205 5.10 -2.80 -6.87
N PHE A 206 4.35 -1.89 -6.27
CA PHE A 206 2.97 -2.11 -5.90
C PHE A 206 2.13 -0.91 -6.33
N CYS A 207 1.11 -1.13 -7.14
CA CYS A 207 0.24 -0.08 -7.64
C CYS A 207 -1.16 -0.62 -7.87
N TRP A 208 -2.12 -0.17 -7.06
CA TRP A 208 -3.51 -0.61 -7.14
C TRP A 208 -4.48 0.54 -7.09
N THR A 209 -5.65 0.30 -7.69
CA THR A 209 -6.87 1.06 -7.39
C THR A 209 -7.94 0.11 -6.91
N ILE A 210 -8.66 0.53 -5.87
CA ILE A 210 -9.77 -0.20 -5.27
C ILE A 210 -10.98 0.71 -5.31
N TYR A 211 -11.92 0.41 -6.21
CA TYR A 211 -13.24 1.04 -6.19
C TYR A 211 -14.16 0.27 -5.23
N ASP A 212 -14.85 0.99 -4.35
CA ASP A 212 -15.88 0.43 -3.48
C ASP A 212 -17.25 1.00 -3.85
N SER A 213 -18.15 0.13 -4.32
CA SER A 213 -19.48 0.53 -4.76
C SER A 213 -20.42 0.97 -3.63
N ARG A 214 -20.10 0.68 -2.37
CA ARG A 214 -20.92 1.10 -1.20
C ARG A 214 -20.68 2.56 -0.86
N THR A 215 -19.43 2.99 -0.98
CA THR A 215 -18.98 4.34 -0.60
C THR A 215 -18.83 5.26 -1.80
N ASN A 216 -18.85 4.71 -3.01
CA ASN A 216 -18.58 5.41 -4.27
C ASN A 216 -17.21 6.10 -4.28
N LYS A 217 -16.20 5.44 -3.68
CA LYS A 217 -14.82 5.93 -3.59
C LYS A 217 -13.87 5.05 -4.39
N ILE A 218 -12.79 5.65 -4.90
CA ILE A 218 -11.63 4.90 -5.40
C ILE A 218 -10.44 5.22 -4.52
N THR A 219 -9.86 4.19 -3.91
CA THR A 219 -8.59 4.28 -3.18
C THR A 219 -7.45 3.90 -4.11
N PHE A 220 -6.52 4.83 -4.33
CA PHE A 220 -5.22 4.60 -4.94
C PHE A 220 -4.23 4.18 -3.84
N ILE A 221 -3.54 3.06 -4.06
CA ILE A 221 -2.51 2.55 -3.14
C ILE A 221 -1.26 2.28 -3.95
N THR A 222 -0.12 2.76 -3.48
CA THR A 222 1.16 2.44 -4.11
C THR A 222 2.30 2.32 -3.11
N ALA A 223 3.27 1.48 -3.43
CA ALA A 223 4.46 1.27 -2.64
C ALA A 223 5.59 0.92 -3.61
N SER A 224 6.64 1.72 -3.60
CA SER A 224 7.87 1.43 -4.35
C SER A 224 9.14 2.03 -3.78
N SER A 225 9.05 2.97 -2.82
CA SER A 225 10.25 3.55 -2.20
C SER A 225 11.09 2.45 -1.55
N THR A 226 12.42 2.61 -1.54
CA THR A 226 13.30 1.74 -0.74
C THR A 226 13.97 2.47 0.42
N ASP A 227 13.89 3.81 0.41
CA ASP A 227 14.41 4.76 1.40
C ASP A 227 13.29 5.49 2.16
#